data_AF-A0A1E3GP34-F1
#
_entry.id   AF-A0A1E3GP34-F1
#
_cell.length_a   1.000
_cell.length_b   1.000
_cell.length_c   1.000
_cell.angle_alpha   90.00
_cell.angle_beta   90.00
_cell.angle_gamma   90.00
#
_symmetry.space_group_name_H-M   'P 1'
#
loop_
_entity.id
_entity.type
_entity.pdbx_description
1 polymer ?
#
loop_
_entity_poly.entity_id
_entity_poly.type
_entity_poly.pdbx_seq_one_letter_code
_entity_poly.pdbx_strand_id
1 'polypeptide(L)'
;MIMCEQNASPVFYEKLDKLLCIDQLEHEQLLWVTNVLQHINLTNMGMGFSFAPEYLLRFLNEHVKIIQTDQALPKLGLYATFNKNSQNPALKMITQALNNTTSN
;
A
#
# COMPACT_ATOMS: atom_id res chain seq x y z
N MET A 1 -7.63 -13.42 -4.96
CA MET A 1 -6.66 -12.39 -4.53
C MET A 1 -7.41 -11.23 -3.91
N ILE A 2 -6.92 -10.66 -2.80
CA ILE A 2 -7.49 -9.46 -2.20
C ILE A 2 -6.85 -8.24 -2.85
N MET A 3 -7.64 -7.37 -3.47
CA MET A 3 -7.18 -6.24 -4.28
C MET A 3 -7.95 -4.96 -3.95
N CYS A 4 -7.28 -3.81 -3.97
CA CYS A 4 -7.96 -2.53 -3.73
C CYS A 4 -8.77 -2.08 -4.94
N GLU A 5 -9.87 -1.39 -4.74
CA GLU A 5 -10.51 -0.61 -5.80
C GLU A 5 -9.60 0.55 -6.23
N GLN A 6 -9.63 0.90 -7.52
CA GLN A 6 -8.80 1.99 -8.07
C GLN A 6 -9.07 3.34 -7.37
N ASN A 7 -10.33 3.64 -7.05
CA ASN A 7 -10.71 4.91 -6.42
C ASN A 7 -10.25 5.00 -4.95
N ALA A 8 -10.08 3.86 -4.29
CA ALA A 8 -9.68 3.79 -2.90
C ALA A 8 -8.16 3.92 -2.70
N SER A 9 -7.37 3.34 -3.61
CA SER A 9 -5.91 3.37 -3.55
C SER A 9 -5.29 3.44 -4.96
N PRO A 10 -5.41 4.59 -5.65
CA PRO A 10 -5.09 4.71 -7.07
C PRO A 10 -3.62 4.41 -7.37
N VAL A 11 -2.70 4.88 -6.52
CA VAL A 11 -1.27 4.65 -6.70
C VAL A 11 -0.94 3.16 -6.53
N PHE A 12 -1.55 2.49 -5.56
CA PHE A 12 -1.33 1.07 -5.33
C PHE A 12 -1.90 0.23 -6.49
N TYR A 13 -3.12 0.54 -6.91
CA TYR A 13 -3.78 -0.08 -8.04
C TYR A 13 -2.92 0.02 -9.30
N GLU A 14 -2.52 1.24 -9.69
CA GLU A 14 -1.74 1.48 -10.92
C GLU A 14 -0.41 0.72 -10.93
N LYS A 15 0.24 0.59 -9.77
CA LYS A 15 1.52 -0.14 -9.67
C LYS A 15 1.34 -1.64 -9.85
N LEU A 16 0.30 -2.22 -9.28
CA LEU A 16 0.03 -3.66 -9.42
C LEU A 16 -0.61 -4.02 -10.75
N ASP A 17 -1.45 -3.15 -11.30
CA ASP A 17 -2.06 -3.36 -12.62
C ASP A 17 -0.99 -3.51 -13.71
N LYS A 18 0.08 -2.71 -13.65
CA LYS A 18 1.23 -2.85 -14.55
C LYS A 18 1.96 -4.19 -14.44
N LEU A 19 1.87 -4.87 -13.30
CA LEU A 19 2.49 -6.18 -13.09
C LEU A 19 1.56 -7.34 -13.44
N LEU A 20 0.28 -7.20 -13.12
CA LEU A 20 -0.68 -8.30 -13.10
C LEU A 20 -1.69 -8.24 -14.24
N CYS A 21 -1.79 -7.11 -14.94
CA CYS A 21 -2.86 -6.79 -15.89
C CYS A 21 -4.23 -7.11 -15.27
N ILE A 22 -4.62 -6.36 -14.24
CA ILE A 22 -5.77 -6.70 -13.39
C ILE A 22 -7.06 -6.81 -14.19
N ASP A 23 -7.22 -6.01 -15.24
CA ASP A 23 -8.36 -6.06 -16.15
C ASP A 23 -8.49 -7.41 -16.91
N GLN A 24 -7.39 -8.17 -17.02
CA GLN A 24 -7.36 -9.50 -17.63
C GLN A 24 -7.60 -10.62 -16.62
N LEU A 25 -7.60 -10.31 -15.32
CA LEU A 25 -7.93 -11.28 -14.27
C LEU A 25 -9.45 -11.48 -14.23
N GLU A 26 -9.88 -12.73 -14.09
CA GLU A 26 -11.29 -13.06 -13.90
C GLU A 26 -11.79 -12.38 -12.61
N HIS A 27 -12.81 -11.53 -12.74
CA HIS A 27 -13.32 -10.73 -11.62
C HIS A 27 -13.84 -11.58 -10.45
N GLU A 28 -14.29 -12.80 -10.73
CA GLU A 28 -14.74 -13.76 -9.70
C GLU A 28 -13.61 -14.23 -8.78
N GLN A 29 -12.34 -14.04 -9.18
CA GLN A 29 -11.16 -14.39 -8.39
C GLN A 29 -10.66 -13.23 -7.51
N LEU A 30 -11.28 -12.05 -7.58
CA LEU A 30 -10.85 -10.84 -6.88
C LEU A 30 -11.81 -10.48 -5.74
N LEU A 31 -11.24 -10.28 -4.55
CA LEU A 31 -11.93 -9.70 -3.40
C LEU A 31 -11.57 -8.21 -3.34
N TRP A 32 -12.48 -7.37 -3.81
CA TRP A 32 -12.31 -5.92 -3.83
C TRP A 32 -12.44 -5.30 -2.45
N VAL A 33 -11.52 -4.40 -2.12
CA VAL A 33 -11.49 -3.68 -0.84
C VAL A 33 -11.23 -2.20 -1.04
N THR A 34 -11.67 -1.40 -0.08
CA THR A 34 -11.65 0.07 -0.16
C THR A 34 -10.67 0.72 0.81
N ASN A 35 -9.95 -0.07 1.62
CA ASN A 35 -8.93 0.46 2.51
C ASN A 35 -7.93 -0.61 2.96
N VAL A 36 -6.80 -0.14 3.50
CA VAL A 36 -5.67 -0.98 3.94
C VAL A 36 -6.02 -1.95 5.07
N LEU A 37 -6.94 -1.60 5.98
CA LEU A 37 -7.31 -2.49 7.09
C LEU A 37 -8.10 -3.69 6.60
N GLN A 38 -8.91 -3.53 5.55
CA GLN A 38 -9.61 -4.66 4.93
C GLN A 38 -8.64 -5.65 4.29
N HIS A 39 -7.56 -5.19 3.64
CA HIS A 39 -6.50 -6.08 3.16
C HIS A 39 -5.93 -6.94 4.29
N ILE A 40 -5.55 -6.30 5.40
CA ILE A 40 -4.95 -6.96 6.57
C ILE A 40 -5.93 -7.95 7.18
N ASN A 41 -7.16 -7.53 7.45
CA ASN A 41 -8.16 -8.36 8.12
C ASN A 41 -8.51 -9.60 7.29
N LEU A 42 -8.77 -9.45 5.99
CA LEU A 42 -9.09 -10.58 5.12
C LEU A 42 -7.91 -11.56 4.99
N THR A 43 -6.68 -11.03 4.91
CA THR A 43 -5.47 -11.87 4.89
C THR A 43 -5.31 -12.64 6.21
N ASN A 44 -5.48 -11.98 7.35
CA ASN A 44 -5.40 -12.59 8.68
C ASN A 44 -6.48 -13.65 8.92
N MET A 45 -7.66 -13.51 8.30
CA MET A 45 -8.75 -14.49 8.34
C MET A 45 -8.55 -15.66 7.36
N GLY A 46 -7.49 -15.66 6.55
CA GLY A 46 -7.23 -16.70 5.56
C GLY A 46 -8.14 -16.64 4.33
N MET A 47 -8.80 -15.50 4.08
CA MET A 47 -9.73 -15.32 2.95
C MET A 47 -9.02 -15.20 1.59
N GLY A 48 -7.70 -15.10 1.60
CA GLY A 48 -6.88 -15.03 0.39
C GLY A 48 -5.50 -14.46 0.66
N PHE A 49 -4.80 -14.13 -0.42
CA PHE A 49 -3.51 -13.44 -0.38
C PHE A 49 -3.64 -12.04 -0.97
N SER A 50 -2.72 -11.15 -0.59
CA SER A 50 -2.65 -9.79 -1.12
C SER A 50 -1.18 -9.37 -1.26
N PHE A 51 -0.94 -8.32 -2.04
CA PHE A 51 0.32 -7.60 -1.99
C PHE A 51 0.27 -6.59 -0.85
N ALA A 52 1.35 -6.47 -0.09
CA ALA A 52 1.42 -5.56 1.04
C ALA A 52 2.78 -4.84 1.06
N PRO A 53 2.79 -3.51 1.24
CA PRO A 53 4.01 -2.79 1.60
C PRO A 53 4.64 -3.35 2.88
N GLU A 54 5.96 -3.32 2.97
CA GLU A 54 6.73 -3.88 4.09
C GLU A 54 6.29 -3.34 5.46
N TYR A 55 5.95 -2.05 5.55
CA TYR A 55 5.51 -1.42 6.79
C TYR A 55 4.18 -1.97 7.34
N LEU A 56 3.42 -2.73 6.53
CA LEU A 56 2.18 -3.37 6.94
C LEU A 56 2.39 -4.78 7.52
N LEU A 57 3.56 -5.40 7.28
CA LEU A 57 3.80 -6.79 7.68
C LEU A 57 3.69 -7.00 9.19
N ARG A 58 4.00 -5.96 9.99
CA ARG A 58 3.83 -5.96 11.46
C ARG A 58 2.39 -6.10 11.95
N PHE A 59 1.39 -5.93 11.08
CA PHE A 59 -0.03 -6.09 11.42
C PHE A 59 -0.58 -7.47 11.03
N LEU A 60 0.24 -8.32 10.40
CA LEU A 60 -0.13 -9.67 10.06
C LEU A 60 0.03 -10.59 11.28
N ASN A 61 -0.89 -11.54 11.43
CA ASN A 61 -0.78 -12.54 12.49
C ASN A 61 0.26 -13.63 12.13
N GLU A 62 0.65 -14.44 13.12
CA GLU A 62 1.69 -15.46 12.97
C GLU A 62 1.38 -16.57 11.95
N HIS A 63 0.11 -16.72 11.56
CA HIS A 63 -0.33 -17.72 10.59
C HIS A 63 -0.21 -17.24 9.14
N VAL A 64 -0.02 -15.94 8.92
CA VAL A 64 0.17 -15.38 7.58
C VAL A 64 1.61 -15.58 7.13
N LYS A 65 1.78 -16.19 5.96
CA LYS A 65 3.09 -16.39 5.34
C LYS A 65 3.44 -15.23 4.42
N ILE A 66 4.65 -14.72 4.55
CA ILE A 66 5.22 -13.71 3.65
C ILE A 66 6.03 -14.46 2.59
N ILE A 67 5.67 -14.28 1.32
CA ILE A 67 6.31 -14.96 0.19
C ILE A 67 7.07 -13.91 -0.63
N GLN A 68 8.34 -14.19 -0.92
CA GLN A 68 9.12 -13.39 -1.86
C GLN A 68 8.65 -13.67 -3.28
N THR A 69 8.48 -12.62 -4.07
CA THR A 69 8.11 -12.72 -5.48
C THR A 69 9.36 -12.93 -6.34
N ASP A 70 9.22 -13.70 -7.43
CA ASP A 70 10.33 -13.94 -8.37
C ASP A 70 10.81 -12.66 -9.07
N GLN A 71 9.95 -11.65 -9.12
CA GLN A 71 10.24 -10.33 -9.66
C GLN A 71 10.17 -9.28 -8.55
N ALA A 72 11.00 -8.24 -8.67
CA ALA A 72 10.97 -7.12 -7.76
C ALA A 72 9.64 -6.36 -7.87
N LEU A 73 8.95 -6.20 -6.74
CA LEU A 73 7.73 -5.39 -6.69
C LEU A 73 8.04 -3.90 -6.79
N PRO A 74 7.15 -3.10 -7.40
CA PRO A 74 7.30 -1.66 -7.47
C PRO A 74 7.31 -1.04 -6.08
N LYS A 75 8.22 -0.09 -5.87
CA LYS A 75 8.23 0.72 -4.65
C LYS A 75 7.04 1.67 -4.63
N LEU A 76 6.41 1.79 -3.46
CA LEU A 76 5.35 2.75 -3.17
C LEU A 76 5.94 3.93 -2.40
N GLY A 77 5.88 5.11 -3.00
CA GLY A 77 6.27 6.34 -2.32
C GLY A 77 5.25 6.72 -1.24
N LEU A 78 5.75 7.17 -0.09
CA LEU A 78 4.94 7.86 0.90
C LEU A 78 5.08 9.36 0.66
N TYR A 79 3.95 10.03 0.52
CA TYR A 79 3.89 11.45 0.18
C TYR A 79 3.18 12.22 1.29
N ALA A 80 3.77 13.34 1.70
CA ALA A 80 3.12 14.33 2.54
C ALA A 80 2.89 15.59 1.70
N THR A 81 1.65 16.03 1.60
CA THR A 81 1.28 17.24 0.86
C THR A 81 0.72 18.29 1.81
N PHE A 82 1.20 19.52 1.68
CA PHE A 82 0.72 20.66 2.45
C PHE A 82 0.70 21.92 1.57
N ASN A 83 -0.02 22.95 1.99
CA ASN A 83 -0.05 24.21 1.25
C ASN A 83 1.36 24.86 1.26
N LYS A 84 1.91 25.09 0.06
CA LYS A 84 3.23 25.71 -0.15
C LYS A 84 3.40 27.08 0.52
N ASN A 85 2.31 27.81 0.74
CA ASN A 85 2.32 29.15 1.35
C ASN A 85 2.00 29.12 2.85
N SER A 86 1.94 27.94 3.47
CA SER A 86 1.64 27.81 4.89
C SER A 86 2.71 28.49 5.75
N GLN A 87 2.26 29.38 6.64
CA GLN A 87 3.12 30.02 7.65
C GLN A 87 3.07 29.27 9.00
N ASN A 88 2.49 28.07 9.04
CA ASN A 88 2.37 27.31 10.28
C ASN A 88 3.75 26.79 10.72
N PRO A 89 4.24 27.19 11.92
CA PRO A 89 5.56 26.80 12.40
C PRO A 89 5.69 25.29 12.63
N ALA A 90 4.62 24.60 13.03
CA ALA A 90 4.64 23.15 13.19
C ALA A 90 4.81 22.43 11.84
N LEU A 91 4.18 22.92 10.76
CA LEU A 91 4.40 22.35 9.42
C LEU A 91 5.86 22.49 8.98
N LYS A 92 6.50 23.64 9.25
CA LYS A 92 7.93 23.81 8.97
C LYS A 92 8.79 22.81 9.74
N MET A 93 8.51 22.59 11.03
CA MET A 93 9.21 21.61 11.85
C MET A 93 9.02 20.18 11.32
N ILE A 94 7.79 19.80 10.97
CA ILE A 94 7.47 18.47 10.42
C ILE A 94 8.18 18.25 9.08
N THR A 95 8.15 19.21 8.16
CA THR A 95 8.83 19.10 6.87
C THR A 95 10.34 18.98 7.04
N GLN A 96 10.94 19.73 7.96
CA GLN A 96 12.37 19.61 8.27
C GLN A 96 12.72 18.22 8.82
N ALA A 97 11.92 17.69 9.75
CA ALA A 97 12.11 16.34 10.27
C ALA A 97 12.02 15.28 9.15
N LEU A 98 11.00 15.37 8.28
CA LEU A 98 10.83 14.45 7.16
C LEU A 98 12.03 14.49 6.18
N ASN A 99 12.51 15.68 5.81
CA ASN A 99 13.65 15.85 4.89
C ASN A 99 14.98 15.33 5.48
N ASN A 100 15.16 15.45 6.79
CA ASN A 100 16.33 14.89 7.47
C ASN A 100 16.30 13.36 7.51
N THR A 101 15.11 12.76 7.42
CA THR A 101 14.95 11.30 7.41
C THR A 101 15.25 10.69 6.03
N THR A 102 15.13 11.48 4.95
CA THR A 102 15.38 11.04 3.56
C THR A 102 16.84 11.21 3.09
N SER A 103 17.73 11.73 3.94
CA SER A 103 19.15 12.01 3.61
C SER A 103 20.14 10.92 4.06
N ASN A 104 19.64 9.76 4.51
CA ASN A 104 20.41 8.56 4.84
C ASN A 104 19.98 7.40 3.93
#